data_AF-A0A8I0LCJ4-F1
#
_entry.id   AF-A0A8I0LCJ4-F1
#
_cell.length_a   1.000
_cell.length_b   1.000
_cell.length_c   1.000
_cell.angle_alpha   90.00
_cell.angle_beta   90.00
_cell.angle_gamma   90.00
#
_symmetry.space_group_name_H-M   'P 1'
#
loop_
_entity.id
_entity.type
_entity.pdbx_description
1 polymer ?
#
loop_
_entity_poly.entity_id
_entity_poly.type
_entity_poly.pdbx_seq_one_letter_code
_entity_poly.pdbx_strand_id
1 'polypeptide(L)'
;IVEILTTNSGKGPSRDWIKFVKTASARTKIRQYFKKEMKEENLKRGKDMLEREAKRRGYNLSELLSTAGLNYIMNRYTLSSIDDLYASVGFGGLTTNQIIVKLI
;
A
#
# COMPACT_ATOMS: atom_id res chain seq x y z
N ILE A 1 -13.70 35.64 -2.09
CA ILE A 1 -13.22 35.19 -3.42
C ILE A 1 -11.84 34.58 -3.19
N VAL A 2 -11.56 33.39 -3.73
CA VAL A 2 -10.28 32.69 -3.57
C VAL A 2 -9.70 32.44 -4.96
N GLU A 3 -8.46 32.84 -5.19
CA GLU A 3 -7.73 32.59 -6.44
C GLU A 3 -6.74 31.43 -6.23
N ILE A 4 -6.65 30.56 -7.23
CA ILE A 4 -5.78 29.37 -7.21
C ILE A 4 -4.80 29.50 -8.36
N LEU A 5 -3.51 29.51 -8.04
CA LEU A 5 -2.43 29.45 -9.01
C LEU A 5 -2.16 27.99 -9.37
N THR A 6 -2.54 27.57 -10.58
CA THR A 6 -2.29 26.21 -11.10
C THR A 6 -1.24 26.24 -12.21
N THR A 7 -0.33 25.28 -12.22
CA THR A 7 0.64 25.07 -13.31
C THR A 7 0.44 23.68 -13.93
N ASN A 8 0.43 23.59 -15.27
CA ASN A 8 0.27 22.31 -15.98
C ASN A 8 1.50 21.39 -15.89
N SER A 9 2.63 21.92 -15.39
CA SER A 9 3.94 21.24 -15.36
C SER A 9 4.43 20.95 -13.92
N GLY A 10 3.58 21.16 -12.91
CA GLY A 10 3.98 21.04 -11.51
C GLY A 10 4.20 19.59 -11.05
N LYS A 11 5.20 19.38 -10.18
CA LYS A 11 5.52 18.09 -9.52
C LYS A 11 4.47 17.69 -8.46
N GLY A 12 3.21 17.57 -8.85
CA GLY A 12 2.13 17.04 -8.01
C GLY A 12 1.93 17.71 -6.64
N PRO A 13 0.97 17.22 -5.83
CA PRO A 13 0.86 17.55 -4.42
C PRO A 13 2.10 17.10 -3.62
N SER A 14 2.39 17.78 -2.50
CA SER A 14 3.35 17.30 -1.49
C SER A 14 2.67 16.39 -0.47
N ARG A 15 3.42 15.42 0.10
CA ARG A 15 2.90 14.52 1.16
C ARG A 15 2.47 15.29 2.40
N ASP A 16 3.07 16.46 2.64
CA ASP A 16 2.72 17.33 3.77
C ASP A 16 1.30 17.90 3.67
N TRP A 17 0.68 17.91 2.49
CA TRP A 17 -0.71 18.35 2.33
C TRP A 17 -1.68 17.52 3.19
N ILE A 18 -1.36 16.25 3.46
CA ILE A 18 -2.17 15.38 4.34
C ILE A 18 -2.23 15.93 5.78
N LYS A 19 -1.20 16.63 6.24
CA LYS A 19 -1.13 17.19 7.61
C LYS A 19 -2.06 18.40 7.78
N PHE A 20 -2.23 19.19 6.73
CA PHE A 20 -2.98 20.45 6.80
C PHE A 20 -4.40 20.35 6.23
N VAL A 21 -4.68 19.37 5.36
CA VAL A 21 -6.00 19.21 4.74
C VAL A 21 -7.08 18.85 5.76
N LYS A 22 -8.15 19.64 5.81
CA LYS A 22 -9.25 19.46 6.76
C LYS A 22 -10.34 18.52 6.26
N THR A 23 -10.66 18.57 4.96
CA THR A 23 -11.75 17.77 4.40
C THR A 23 -11.32 16.33 4.13
N ALA A 24 -12.17 15.36 4.50
CA ALA A 24 -11.91 13.94 4.30
C ALA A 24 -11.77 13.59 2.81
N SER A 25 -12.62 14.17 1.95
CA SER A 25 -12.57 13.96 0.49
C SER A 25 -11.22 14.37 -0.12
N ALA A 26 -10.70 15.55 0.24
CA ALA A 26 -9.42 16.01 -0.27
C ALA A 26 -8.25 15.16 0.25
N ARG A 27 -8.29 14.75 1.52
CA ARG A 27 -7.31 13.80 2.09
C ARG A 27 -7.27 12.49 1.31
N THR A 28 -8.44 11.95 0.96
CA THR A 28 -8.56 10.72 0.17
C THR A 28 -8.00 10.89 -1.23
N LYS A 29 -8.32 11.99 -1.93
CA LYS A 29 -7.78 12.26 -3.28
C LYS A 29 -6.25 12.40 -3.29
N ILE A 30 -5.67 13.11 -2.31
CA ILE A 30 -4.22 13.24 -2.17
C ILE A 30 -3.58 11.86 -1.93
N ARG A 31 -4.17 11.05 -1.05
CA ARG A 31 -3.71 9.67 -0.81
C ARG A 31 -3.78 8.80 -2.06
N GLN A 32 -4.86 8.91 -2.84
CA GLN A 32 -5.01 8.18 -4.10
C GLN A 32 -3.98 8.60 -5.14
N TYR A 33 -3.68 9.90 -5.24
CA TYR A 33 -2.61 10.39 -6.12
C TYR A 33 -1.26 9.74 -5.78
N PHE A 34 -0.85 9.78 -4.51
CA PHE A 34 0.40 9.13 -4.09
C PHE A 34 0.38 7.61 -4.22
N LYS A 35 -0.77 6.97 -4.02
CA LYS A 35 -0.92 5.52 -4.26
C LYS A 35 -0.61 5.17 -5.72
N LYS A 36 -0.99 6.03 -6.67
CA LYS A 36 -0.73 5.84 -8.09
C LYS A 36 0.73 6.13 -8.45
N GLU A 37 1.24 7.29 -8.05
CA GLU A 37 2.62 7.71 -8.37
C GLU A 37 3.67 6.79 -7.77
N MET A 38 3.45 6.31 -6.55
CA MET A 38 4.41 5.48 -5.83
C MET A 38 4.10 3.99 -5.94
N LYS A 39 3.30 3.54 -6.93
CA LYS A 39 2.86 2.13 -6.99
C LYS A 39 4.04 1.17 -7.01
N GLU A 40 5.06 1.43 -7.83
CA GLU A 40 6.25 0.58 -7.93
C GLU A 40 7.09 0.59 -6.64
N GLU A 41 7.29 1.75 -6.03
CA GLU A 41 8.01 1.85 -4.76
C GLU A 41 7.26 1.14 -3.63
N ASN A 42 5.94 1.29 -3.59
CA ASN A 42 5.08 0.62 -2.62
C ASN A 42 5.10 -0.90 -2.81
N LEU A 43 5.15 -1.39 -4.05
CA LEU A 43 5.27 -2.81 -4.34
C LEU A 43 6.58 -3.37 -3.77
N LYS A 44 7.72 -2.73 -4.10
CA LYS A 44 9.02 -3.16 -3.58
C LYS A 44 9.07 -3.11 -2.04
N ARG A 45 8.63 -1.98 -1.47
CA ARG A 45 8.60 -1.79 -0.02
C ARG A 45 7.69 -2.80 0.68
N GLY A 46 6.51 -3.08 0.12
CA GLY A 46 5.56 -4.03 0.70
C GLY A 46 6.07 -5.45 0.71
N LYS A 47 6.76 -5.87 -0.37
CA LYS A 47 7.44 -7.15 -0.44
C LYS A 47 8.53 -7.26 0.65
N ASP A 48 9.44 -6.28 0.72
CA ASP A 48 10.51 -6.25 1.72
C ASP A 48 9.97 -6.29 3.17
N MET A 49 8.85 -5.59 3.42
CA MET A 49 8.18 -5.57 4.71
C MET A 49 7.59 -6.93 5.09
N LEU A 50 6.94 -7.62 4.15
CA LEU A 50 6.39 -8.97 4.38
C LEU A 50 7.50 -10.00 4.57
N GLU A 51 8.56 -9.95 3.76
CA GLU A 51 9.71 -10.85 3.88
C GLU A 51 10.38 -10.69 5.24
N ARG A 52 10.60 -9.44 5.69
CA ARG A 52 11.19 -9.16 6.99
C ARG A 52 10.32 -9.67 8.13
N GLU A 53 9.00 -9.48 8.07
CA GLU A 53 8.09 -9.94 9.12
C GLU A 53 7.95 -11.46 9.14
N ALA A 54 7.89 -12.12 7.98
CA ALA A 54 7.88 -13.58 7.87
C ALA A 54 9.16 -14.16 8.49
N LYS A 55 10.33 -13.63 8.08
CA LYS A 55 11.63 -14.05 8.61
C LYS A 55 11.76 -13.82 10.11
N ARG A 56 11.24 -12.70 10.62
CA ARG A 56 11.22 -12.41 12.08
C ARG A 56 10.47 -13.47 12.87
N ARG A 57 9.50 -14.16 12.24
CA ARG A 57 8.72 -15.24 12.84
C ARG A 57 9.25 -16.64 12.52
N GLY A 58 10.37 -16.74 11.80
CA GLY A 58 10.97 -18.01 11.41
C GLY A 58 10.36 -18.67 10.18
N TYR A 59 9.53 -17.95 9.41
CA TYR A 59 8.92 -18.45 8.18
C TYR A 59 9.57 -17.85 6.94
N ASN A 60 9.59 -18.60 5.85
CA ASN A 60 9.89 -18.07 4.53
C ASN A 60 8.62 -17.51 3.89
N LEU A 61 8.66 -16.27 3.38
CA LEU A 61 7.50 -15.66 2.73
C LEU A 61 7.02 -16.50 1.53
N SER A 62 7.94 -17.10 0.77
CA SER A 62 7.59 -17.93 -0.39
C SER A 62 6.82 -19.20 -0.01
N GLU A 63 7.09 -19.76 1.18
CA GLU A 63 6.35 -20.93 1.69
C GLU A 63 4.95 -20.53 2.17
N LEU A 64 4.85 -19.39 2.88
CA LEU A 64 3.58 -18.83 3.33
C LEU A 64 2.66 -18.44 2.15
N LEU A 65 3.25 -17.88 1.09
CA LEU A 65 2.55 -17.51 -0.14
C LEU A 65 2.42 -18.68 -1.14
N SER A 66 2.29 -19.90 -0.63
CA SER A 66 1.82 -21.03 -1.44
C SER A 66 0.53 -20.68 -2.18
N THR A 67 0.23 -21.36 -3.28
CA THR A 67 -0.95 -21.09 -4.11
C THR A 67 -2.25 -21.04 -3.28
N ALA A 68 -2.37 -21.89 -2.26
CA ALA A 68 -3.51 -21.91 -1.35
C ALA A 68 -3.55 -20.67 -0.43
N GLY A 69 -2.43 -20.32 0.20
CA GLY A 69 -2.33 -19.15 1.10
C GLY A 69 -2.53 -17.83 0.35
N LEU A 70 -1.93 -17.70 -0.84
CA LEU A 70 -2.12 -16.54 -1.70
C LEU A 70 -3.58 -16.39 -2.13
N ASN A 71 -4.22 -17.46 -2.59
CA ASN A 71 -5.64 -17.43 -2.98
C ASN A 71 -6.55 -17.08 -1.80
N TYR A 72 -6.25 -17.57 -0.59
CA TYR A 72 -6.99 -17.20 0.62
C TYR A 72 -6.92 -15.69 0.89
N ILE A 73 -5.72 -15.12 0.85
CA ILE A 73 -5.51 -13.68 1.07
C ILE A 73 -6.16 -12.85 -0.04
N MET A 74 -6.00 -13.25 -1.30
CA MET A 74 -6.59 -12.55 -2.44
C MET A 74 -8.10 -12.50 -2.36
N ASN A 75 -8.76 -13.62 -2.05
CA ASN A 75 -10.21 -13.67 -1.90
C ASN A 75 -10.69 -12.86 -0.68
N ARG A 76 -9.99 -12.95 0.46
CA ARG A 76 -10.39 -12.27 1.70
C ARG A 76 -10.31 -10.75 1.61
N TYR A 77 -9.29 -10.23 0.93
CA TYR A 77 -9.07 -8.78 0.79
C TYR A 77 -9.47 -8.25 -0.58
N THR A 78 -10.10 -9.09 -1.42
CA THR A 78 -10.57 -8.73 -2.78
C THR A 78 -9.44 -8.12 -3.63
N LEU A 79 -8.26 -8.75 -3.58
CA LEU A 79 -7.08 -8.32 -4.31
C LEU A 79 -7.00 -9.03 -5.66
N SER A 80 -6.70 -8.29 -6.72
CA SER A 80 -6.65 -8.83 -8.08
C SER A 80 -5.30 -9.47 -8.41
N SER A 81 -4.24 -9.08 -7.72
CA SER A 81 -2.88 -9.59 -7.94
C SER A 81 -2.04 -9.60 -6.65
N ILE A 82 -0.96 -10.37 -6.66
CA ILE A 82 0.06 -10.33 -5.60
C ILE A 82 0.75 -8.97 -5.51
N ASP A 83 0.85 -8.26 -6.63
CA ASP A 83 1.37 -6.89 -6.69
C ASP A 83 0.45 -5.92 -5.95
N ASP A 84 -0.87 -6.13 -6.00
CA ASP A 84 -1.82 -5.33 -5.23
C ASP A 84 -1.72 -5.61 -3.73
N LEU A 85 -1.40 -6.86 -3.34
CA LEU A 85 -1.07 -7.19 -1.95
C LEU A 85 0.15 -6.41 -1.50
N TYR A 86 1.25 -6.48 -2.25
CA TYR A 86 2.49 -5.77 -1.93
C TYR A 86 2.29 -4.26 -1.91
N ALA A 87 1.66 -3.68 -2.93
CA ALA A 87 1.38 -2.25 -2.97
C ALA A 87 0.47 -1.80 -1.81
N SER A 88 -0.52 -2.62 -1.42
CA SER A 88 -1.40 -2.33 -0.29
C SER A 88 -0.65 -2.36 1.05
N VAL A 89 0.30 -3.29 1.22
CA VAL A 89 1.15 -3.34 2.41
C VAL A 89 2.15 -2.19 2.43
N GLY A 90 2.82 -1.90 1.32
CA GLY A 90 3.83 -0.83 1.23
C GLY A 90 3.25 0.56 1.44
N PHE A 91 2.00 0.79 0.99
CA PHE A 91 1.26 2.02 1.26
C PHE A 91 0.68 2.09 2.68
N GLY A 92 0.60 0.96 3.39
CA GLY A 92 0.01 0.87 4.74
C GLY A 92 -1.52 0.73 4.77
N GLY A 93 -2.13 0.29 3.67
CA GLY A 93 -3.54 -0.10 3.63
C GLY A 93 -3.79 -1.45 4.33
N LEU A 94 -2.81 -2.36 4.31
CA LEU A 94 -2.78 -3.61 5.06
C LEU A 94 -1.50 -3.69 5.87
N THR A 95 -1.59 -4.17 7.11
CA THR A 95 -0.39 -4.38 7.95
C THR A 95 0.24 -5.74 7.65
N THR A 96 1.57 -5.84 7.77
CA THR A 96 2.28 -7.11 7.62
C THR A 96 1.75 -8.17 8.59
N ASN A 97 1.43 -7.79 9.82
CA ASN A 97 0.88 -8.68 10.84
C ASN A 97 -0.48 -9.28 10.42
N GLN A 98 -1.38 -8.48 9.83
CA GLN A 98 -2.69 -8.97 9.34
C GLN A 98 -2.57 -10.02 8.24
N ILE A 99 -1.48 -9.98 7.45
CA ILE A 99 -1.24 -10.95 6.38
C ILE A 99 -0.53 -12.19 6.94
N ILE A 100 0.58 -12.01 7.65
CA ILE A 100 1.41 -13.11 8.13
C ILE A 100 0.64 -14.01 9.12
N VAL A 101 -0.14 -13.46 10.05
CA VAL A 101 -0.96 -14.24 10.99
C VAL A 101 -2.05 -15.07 10.29
N LYS A 102 -2.43 -14.70 9.07
CA LYS A 102 -3.45 -15.41 8.28
C LYS A 102 -2.85 -16.48 7.37
N LEU A 103 -1.54 -16.47 7.15
CA LEU A 103 -0.83 -17.42 6.32
C LEU A 103 -0.15 -18.53 7.13
N ILE A 104 0.04 -18.33 8.44
CA ILE A 104 0.45 -19.35 9.41
C ILE A 104 -0.80 -20.13 9.85
#